data_AF-A0A8H7K9D5-F1
#
_entry.id   AF-A0A8H7K9D5-F1
#
_cell.length_a   1.000
_cell.length_b   1.000
_cell.length_c   1.000
_cell.angle_alpha   90.00
_cell.angle_beta   90.00
_cell.angle_gamma   90.00
#
_symmetry.space_group_name_H-M   'P 1'
#
loop_
_entity.id
_entity.type
_entity.pdbx_description
1 polymer ?
#
loop_
_entity_poly.entity_id
_entity_poly.type
_entity_poly.pdbx_seq_one_letter_code
_entity_poly.pdbx_strand_id
1 'polypeptide(L)'
;MKLSDEVQAKKVFTAEELSMRRQEMARRRRNLSEKRNEEVKMETINKLLKKQAPKVNKKAAAAAAAAAAAGGEATPQDSGPKASPVFVRWVSSKNGTRVSVPTEMLEGPVGKVFRTEKDAVRAKRMVDEVA
;
A
#
# COMPACT_ATOMS: atom_id res chain seq x y z
N MET A 1 -41.62 0.15 -37.94
CA MET A 1 -43.02 0.19 -37.46
C MET A 1 -43.27 1.55 -36.84
N LYS A 2 -44.26 2.31 -37.35
CA LYS A 2 -44.71 3.57 -36.75
C LYS A 2 -45.61 3.23 -35.57
N LEU A 3 -45.26 3.70 -34.37
CA LEU A 3 -46.10 3.59 -33.17
C LEU A 3 -47.26 4.60 -33.33
N SER A 4 -48.49 4.15 -33.16
CA SER A 4 -49.70 4.94 -33.29
C SER A 4 -49.77 6.04 -32.21
N ASP A 5 -49.97 7.29 -32.63
CA ASP A 5 -50.26 8.45 -31.78
C ASP A 5 -51.72 8.44 -31.27
N GLU A 6 -52.19 7.30 -30.76
CA GLU A 6 -53.45 7.25 -30.04
C GLU A 6 -53.18 7.64 -28.59
N VAL A 7 -53.85 8.69 -28.11
CA VAL A 7 -53.76 9.12 -26.71
C VAL A 7 -54.29 7.99 -25.83
N GLN A 8 -53.39 7.13 -25.37
CA GLN A 8 -53.69 6.06 -24.44
C GLN A 8 -54.15 6.70 -23.13
N ALA A 9 -55.46 6.71 -22.89
CA ALA A 9 -56.02 7.13 -21.62
C ALA A 9 -55.31 6.38 -20.49
N LYS A 10 -54.78 7.13 -19.51
CA LYS A 10 -54.06 6.54 -18.38
C LYS A 10 -54.97 5.54 -17.68
N LYS A 11 -54.54 4.28 -17.62
CA LYS A 11 -55.22 3.21 -16.89
C LYS A 11 -55.46 3.68 -15.45
N VAL A 12 -56.72 3.87 -15.07
CA VAL A 12 -57.11 4.26 -13.71
C VAL A 12 -56.97 3.00 -12.86
N PHE A 13 -55.85 2.90 -12.16
CA PHE A 13 -55.62 1.81 -11.22
C PHE A 13 -56.53 1.96 -10.01
N THR A 14 -57.05 0.84 -9.52
CA THR A 14 -57.79 0.83 -8.25
C THR A 14 -56.84 1.18 -7.09
N ALA A 15 -57.39 1.65 -5.97
CA ALA A 15 -56.58 2.05 -4.81
C ALA A 15 -55.67 0.91 -4.31
N GLU A 16 -56.12 -0.34 -4.42
CA GLU A 16 -55.37 -1.54 -4.05
C GLU A 16 -54.20 -1.82 -5.00
N GLU A 17 -54.40 -1.71 -6.32
CA GLU A 17 -53.32 -1.86 -7.31
C GLU A 17 -52.24 -0.78 -7.14
N LEU A 18 -52.66 0.45 -6.80
CA LEU A 18 -51.76 1.56 -6.55
C LEU A 18 -50.95 1.35 -5.26
N SER A 19 -51.58 0.78 -4.23
CA SER A 19 -50.91 0.33 -3.00
C SER A 19 -49.86 -0.74 -3.30
N MET A 20 -50.24 -1.80 -4.02
CA MET A 20 -49.34 -2.89 -4.40
C MET A 20 -48.14 -2.39 -5.20
N ARG A 21 -48.36 -1.49 -6.17
CA ARG A 21 -47.28 -0.91 -6.99
C ARG A 21 -46.34 -0.03 -6.17
N ARG A 22 -46.85 0.72 -5.18
CA ARG A 22 -46.03 1.51 -4.25
C ARG A 22 -45.19 0.62 -3.34
N GLN A 23 -45.77 -0.45 -2.81
CA GLN A 23 -45.07 -1.43 -1.99
C GLN A 23 -43.98 -2.16 -2.79
N GLU A 24 -44.27 -2.54 -4.03
CA GLU A 24 -43.30 -3.17 -4.91
C GLU A 24 -42.15 -2.22 -5.26
N MET A 25 -42.42 -0.95 -5.59
CA MET A 25 -41.38 0.06 -5.82
C MET A 25 -40.54 0.31 -4.57
N ALA A 26 -41.15 0.31 -3.38
CA ALA A 26 -40.43 0.42 -2.12
C ALA A 26 -39.49 -0.77 -1.90
N ARG A 27 -39.96 -2.00 -2.18
CA ARG A 27 -39.13 -3.21 -2.12
C ARG A 27 -37.98 -3.16 -3.13
N ARG A 28 -38.26 -2.81 -4.38
CA ARG A 28 -37.23 -2.67 -5.44
C ARG A 28 -36.18 -1.60 -5.07
N ARG A 29 -36.61 -0.48 -4.49
CA ARG A 29 -35.70 0.59 -4.01
C ARG A 29 -34.80 0.10 -2.88
N ARG A 30 -35.34 -0.67 -1.91
CA ARG A 30 -34.54 -1.28 -0.83
C ARG A 30 -33.50 -2.25 -1.38
N ASN A 31 -33.92 -3.20 -2.21
CA ASN A 31 -33.00 -4.17 -2.82
C ASN A 31 -31.89 -3.50 -3.65
N LEU A 32 -32.21 -2.42 -4.38
CA LEU A 32 -31.21 -1.66 -5.15
C LEU A 32 -30.22 -0.95 -4.23
N SER A 33 -30.68 -0.40 -3.11
CA SER A 33 -29.83 0.22 -2.11
C SER A 33 -28.90 -0.79 -1.44
N GLU A 34 -29.42 -1.97 -1.10
CA GLU A 34 -28.64 -3.06 -0.50
C GLU A 34 -27.56 -3.54 -1.47
N LYS A 35 -27.92 -3.79 -2.74
CA LYS A 35 -26.95 -4.18 -3.78
C LYS A 35 -25.84 -3.14 -3.96
N ARG A 36 -26.18 -1.85 -4.04
CA ARG A 36 -25.19 -0.77 -4.14
C ARG A 36 -24.28 -0.72 -2.90
N ASN A 37 -24.84 -0.89 -1.71
CA ASN A 37 -24.07 -0.87 -0.47
C ASN A 37 -23.09 -2.05 -0.40
N GLU A 38 -23.50 -3.24 -0.84
CA GLU A 38 -22.65 -4.42 -0.92
C GLU A 38 -21.53 -4.26 -1.96
N GLU A 39 -21.86 -3.74 -3.16
CA GLU A 39 -20.88 -3.43 -4.20
C GLU A 39 -19.83 -2.42 -3.71
N VAL A 40 -20.25 -1.33 -3.06
CA VAL A 40 -19.34 -0.31 -2.50
C VAL A 40 -18.49 -0.87 -1.37
N LYS A 41 -19.06 -1.72 -0.49
CA LYS A 41 -18.29 -2.40 0.56
C LYS A 41 -17.22 -3.31 -0.03
N MET A 42 -17.58 -4.14 -1.02
CA MET A 42 -16.62 -5.02 -1.70
C MET A 42 -15.55 -4.23 -2.44
N GLU A 43 -15.91 -3.13 -3.11
CA GLU A 43 -14.95 -2.24 -3.77
C GLU A 43 -13.99 -1.58 -2.77
N THR A 44 -14.50 -1.13 -1.62
CA THR A 44 -13.69 -0.52 -0.55
C THR A 44 -12.74 -1.53 0.07
N ILE A 45 -13.23 -2.74 0.36
CA ILE A 45 -12.39 -3.85 0.84
C ILE A 45 -11.29 -4.14 -0.18
N ASN A 46 -11.63 -4.24 -1.47
CA ASN A 46 -10.63 -4.46 -2.51
C ASN A 46 -9.61 -3.32 -2.61
N LYS A 47 -10.01 -2.06 -2.39
CA LYS A 47 -9.10 -0.90 -2.31
C LYS A 47 -8.15 -0.95 -1.12
N LEU A 48 -8.51 -1.65 -0.04
CA LEU A 48 -7.67 -1.82 1.15
C LEU A 48 -6.81 -3.09 1.09
N LEU A 49 -7.36 -4.19 0.58
CA LEU A 49 -6.69 -5.49 0.49
C LEU A 49 -5.71 -5.56 -0.68
N LYS A 50 -6.06 -5.03 -1.86
CA LYS A 50 -5.05 -4.84 -2.91
C LYS A 50 -4.21 -3.66 -2.49
N LYS A 51 -2.94 -3.95 -2.17
CA LYS A 51 -1.87 -2.98 -1.94
C LYS A 51 -2.02 -1.87 -2.99
N GLN A 52 -2.55 -0.70 -2.58
CA GLN A 52 -2.65 0.41 -3.52
C GLN A 52 -1.25 0.67 -4.03
N ALA A 53 -1.09 0.67 -5.35
CA ALA A 53 0.18 1.07 -5.94
C ALA A 53 0.49 2.46 -5.35
N PRO A 54 1.65 2.64 -4.70
CA PRO A 54 2.01 3.96 -4.20
C PRO A 54 1.90 4.92 -5.39
N LYS A 55 1.22 6.06 -5.21
CA LYS A 55 1.19 7.13 -6.20
C LYS A 55 2.60 7.73 -6.28
N VAL A 56 3.53 6.99 -6.88
CA VAL A 56 4.86 7.48 -7.19
C VAL A 56 4.72 8.38 -8.40
N ASN A 57 4.99 9.68 -8.20
CA ASN A 57 5.26 10.61 -9.29
C ASN A 57 6.24 9.93 -10.27
N LYS A 58 6.07 10.10 -11.59
CA LYS A 58 6.90 9.43 -12.63
C LYS A 58 8.42 9.46 -12.33
N LYS A 59 8.90 10.52 -11.66
CA LYS A 59 10.30 10.65 -11.19
C LYS A 59 10.69 9.63 -10.10
N ALA A 60 9.79 9.35 -9.16
CA ALA A 60 9.99 8.31 -8.13
C ALA A 60 9.80 6.90 -8.69
N ALA A 61 8.92 6.70 -9.68
CA ALA A 61 8.79 5.44 -10.40
C ALA A 61 10.05 5.13 -11.22
N ALA A 62 10.63 6.14 -11.88
CA ALA A 62 11.91 6.02 -12.58
C ALA A 62 13.08 5.75 -11.61
N ALA A 63 13.09 6.38 -10.43
CA ALA A 63 14.09 6.11 -9.40
C ALA A 63 13.98 4.69 -8.83
N ALA A 64 12.76 4.17 -8.63
CA ALA A 64 12.52 2.80 -8.19
C ALA A 64 12.87 1.77 -9.27
N ALA A 65 12.56 2.06 -10.54
CA ALA A 65 12.94 1.21 -11.68
C ALA A 65 14.45 1.22 -11.92
N ALA A 66 15.12 2.36 -11.76
CA ALA A 66 16.58 2.46 -11.82
C ALA A 66 17.26 1.70 -10.67
N ALA A 67 16.69 1.74 -9.46
CA ALA A 67 17.16 0.94 -8.32
C ALA A 67 16.96 -0.57 -8.55
N ALA A 68 15.91 -0.98 -9.28
CA ALA A 68 15.66 -2.38 -9.63
C ALA A 68 16.53 -2.87 -10.81
N ALA A 69 16.93 -1.98 -11.72
CA ALA A 69 17.76 -2.31 -12.89
C ALA A 69 19.27 -2.32 -12.60
N ALA A 70 19.72 -1.69 -11.51
CA ALA A 70 21.11 -1.73 -11.04
C ALA A 70 21.44 -3.03 -10.27
N GLY A 71 20.96 -4.17 -10.77
CA GLY A 71 21.24 -5.51 -10.24
C GLY A 71 22.70 -5.91 -10.41
N GLY A 72 23.57 -5.38 -9.55
CA GLY A 72 24.88 -5.97 -9.26
C GLY A 72 24.69 -7.11 -8.26
N GLU A 73 25.36 -8.24 -8.52
CA GLU A 73 25.34 -9.47 -7.73
C GLU A 73 25.37 -9.21 -6.22
N ALA A 74 24.22 -9.33 -5.57
CA ALA A 74 24.12 -9.47 -4.14
C ALA A 74 22.99 -10.45 -3.85
N THR A 75 23.34 -11.47 -3.06
CA THR A 75 22.51 -12.56 -2.58
C THR A 75 21.08 -12.08 -2.20
N PRO A 76 20.00 -12.86 -2.45
CA PRO A 76 18.60 -12.40 -2.37
C PRO A 76 18.09 -11.96 -0.98
N GLN A 77 18.96 -11.83 0.01
CA GLN A 77 18.60 -11.64 1.42
C GLN A 77 18.76 -10.19 1.92
N ASP A 78 19.32 -9.28 1.12
CA ASP A 78 19.69 -7.92 1.59
C ASP A 78 19.05 -6.74 0.81
N SER A 79 18.07 -6.99 -0.07
CA SER A 79 17.42 -5.92 -0.85
C SER A 79 16.30 -5.16 -0.10
N GLY A 80 16.50 -4.94 1.19
CA GLY A 80 15.69 -3.96 1.93
C GLY A 80 15.90 -2.55 1.39
N PRO A 81 14.97 -1.60 1.62
CA PRO A 81 15.21 -0.21 1.27
C PRO A 81 16.48 0.27 1.98
N LYS A 82 17.51 0.60 1.20
CA LYS A 82 18.81 1.08 1.70
C LYS A 82 18.59 2.24 2.65
N ALA A 83 19.22 2.20 3.83
CA ALA A 83 19.07 3.26 4.82
C ALA A 83 19.54 4.60 4.23
N SER A 84 18.80 5.67 4.51
CA SER A 84 19.22 7.00 4.07
C SER A 84 20.57 7.35 4.70
N PRO A 85 21.58 7.77 3.93
CA PRO A 85 22.94 8.00 4.45
C PRO A 85 23.05 9.23 5.38
N VAL A 86 21.94 9.95 5.59
CA VAL A 86 21.89 11.18 6.40
C VAL A 86 21.22 10.94 7.75
N PHE A 87 20.39 9.91 7.89
CA PHE A 87 19.56 9.72 9.08
C PHE A 87 19.98 8.47 9.87
N VAL A 88 20.15 8.64 11.17
CA VAL A 88 20.28 7.54 12.13
C VAL A 88 18.89 7.21 12.68
N ARG A 89 18.55 5.92 12.72
CA ARG A 89 17.26 5.48 13.27
C ARG A 89 17.44 5.02 14.72
N TRP A 90 16.68 5.62 15.62
CA TRP A 90 16.57 5.21 17.01
C TRP A 90 15.18 4.59 17.26
N VAL A 91 15.15 3.44 17.92
CA VAL A 91 13.91 2.76 18.31
C VAL A 91 13.99 2.42 19.79
N SER A 92 13.08 2.99 20.58
CA SER A 92 12.85 2.60 21.97
C SER A 92 11.54 1.82 22.07
N SER A 93 11.62 0.64 22.66
CA SER A 93 10.48 -0.24 22.87
C SER A 93 10.54 -0.84 24.27
N LYS A 94 9.45 -1.49 24.69
CA LYS A 94 9.43 -2.28 25.93
C LYS A 94 10.52 -3.38 25.99
N ASN A 95 10.98 -3.86 24.84
CA ASN A 95 12.04 -4.86 24.73
C ASN A 95 13.45 -4.24 24.78
N GLY A 96 13.55 -2.92 24.96
CA GLY A 96 14.78 -2.17 25.01
C GLY A 96 14.97 -1.21 23.84
N THR A 97 16.20 -0.72 23.75
CA THR A 97 16.58 0.39 22.87
C THR A 97 17.57 -0.08 21.82
N ARG A 98 17.33 0.27 20.55
CA ARG A 98 18.21 -0.07 19.41
C ARG A 98 18.52 1.19 18.58
N VAL A 99 19.76 1.28 18.12
CA VAL A 99 20.23 2.29 17.16
C VAL A 99 20.66 1.61 15.88
N SER A 100 20.24 2.13 14.73
CA SER A 100 20.64 1.66 13.41
C SER A 100 21.32 2.81 12.65
N VAL A 101 22.58 2.60 12.29
CA VAL A 101 23.43 3.58 11.61
C VAL A 101 23.67 3.11 10.17
N PRO A 102 23.48 3.96 9.15
CA PRO A 102 23.80 3.63 7.76
C PRO A 102 25.28 3.26 7.59
N THR A 103 25.57 2.34 6.67
CA THR A 103 26.93 1.86 6.39
C THR A 103 27.85 2.99 5.95
N GLU A 104 27.35 3.94 5.17
CA GLU A 104 28.10 5.11 4.72
C GLU A 104 28.58 5.99 5.90
N MET A 105 27.75 6.10 6.95
CA MET A 105 28.14 6.83 8.17
C MET A 105 29.10 6.02 9.04
N LEU A 106 28.98 4.69 9.03
CA LEU A 106 29.88 3.78 9.75
C LEU A 106 31.29 3.78 9.16
N GLU A 107 31.44 3.98 7.86
CA GLU A 107 32.74 4.06 7.18
C GLU A 107 33.42 5.42 7.41
N GLY A 108 32.64 6.48 7.57
CA GLY A 108 33.13 7.84 7.81
C GLY A 108 33.67 8.08 9.23
N PRO A 109 34.14 9.31 9.52
CA PRO A 109 34.72 9.67 10.83
C PRO A 109 33.77 9.46 12.02
N VAL A 110 32.48 9.68 11.79
CA VAL A 110 31.41 9.51 12.81
C VAL A 110 31.23 8.05 13.21
N GLY A 111 31.49 7.12 12.29
CA GLY A 111 31.37 5.68 12.53
C GLY A 111 32.28 5.15 13.63
N LYS A 112 33.36 5.86 13.96
CA LYS A 112 34.28 5.50 15.07
C LYS A 112 33.57 5.42 16.43
N VAL A 113 32.51 6.20 16.64
CA VAL A 113 31.74 6.20 17.89
C VAL A 113 30.87 4.94 18.03
N PHE A 114 30.51 4.31 16.92
CA PHE A 114 29.66 3.13 16.87
C PHE A 114 30.44 1.81 16.73
N ARG A 115 31.75 1.87 16.44
CA ARG A 115 32.63 0.70 16.39
C ARG A 115 32.97 0.27 17.81
N THR A 116 32.82 -1.02 18.09
CA THR A 116 33.16 -1.58 19.40
C THR A 116 34.66 -1.88 19.48
N GLU A 117 35.21 -2.13 20.67
CA GLU A 117 36.61 -2.53 20.84
C GLU A 117 36.97 -3.78 20.00
N LYS A 118 36.00 -4.70 19.81
CA LYS A 118 36.20 -5.89 18.98
C LYS A 118 36.39 -5.54 17.49
N ASP A 119 35.67 -4.53 17.00
CA ASP A 119 35.82 -4.04 15.62
C ASP A 119 37.13 -3.28 15.44
N ALA A 120 37.59 -2.57 16.47
CA ALA A 120 38.90 -1.91 16.49
C ALA A 120 40.05 -2.93 16.47
N VAL A 121 39.92 -4.04 17.21
CA VAL A 121 40.89 -5.15 17.18
C VAL A 121 40.91 -5.82 15.81
N ARG A 122 39.75 -6.00 15.15
CA ARG A 122 39.67 -6.57 13.80
C ARG A 122 40.29 -5.65 12.74
N ALA A 123 40.00 -4.35 12.80
CA ALA A 123 40.60 -3.34 11.92
C ALA A 123 42.12 -3.17 12.11
N LYS A 124 42.68 -3.59 13.26
CA LYS A 124 44.12 -3.56 13.54
C LYS A 124 44.85 -4.85 13.11
N ARG A 125 44.13 -5.91 12.72
CA ARG A 125 44.73 -7.11 12.14
C ARG A 125 44.96 -6.85 10.65
N MET A 126 46.21 -6.92 10.24
CA MET A 126 46.63 -6.59 8.88
C MET A 126 46.36 -7.72 7.88
N VAL A 127 45.98 -8.91 8.36
CA VAL A 127 45.61 -10.09 7.57
C VAL A 127 44.48 -10.82 8.30
N ASP A 128 43.39 -11.13 7.59
CA ASP A 128 42.38 -12.08 8.06
C ASP A 128 42.81 -13.49 7.62
N GLU A 129 43.05 -14.36 8.59
CA GLU A 129 43.30 -15.78 8.31
C GLU A 129 41.99 -16.45 7.89
N VAL A 130 41.99 -17.02 6.69
CA VAL A 130 40.92 -17.88 6.17
C VAL A 130 41.32 -19.32 6.49
N ALA A 131 40.48 -20.01 7.28
CA ALA A 131 40.51 -21.46 7.44
C ALA A 131 39.24 -22.04 6.80
#